data_AF-A0AAD6ZBF2-F1
#
_entry.id   AF-A0AAD6ZBF2-F1
#
_cell.length_a   1.000
_cell.length_b   1.000
_cell.length_c   1.000
_cell.angle_alpha   90.00
_cell.angle_beta   90.00
_cell.angle_gamma   90.00
#
_symmetry.space_group_name_H-M   'P 1'
#
loop_
_entity.id
_entity.type
_entity.pdbx_description
1 polymer ?
#
loop_
_entity_poly.entity_id
_entity_poly.type
_entity_poly.pdbx_seq_one_letter_code
_entity_poly.pdbx_strand_id
1 'polypeptide(L)'
;MGGPKLLYALQKLHRLALVSTVQHSQSILHLLPSIGVPTRAEVDHNISSFFDPEIKPEISHPGSSSLPGNIIMFDGIAIETKCQYCPRRNTILGLCREHASWVNTQVDTMESVETVRTRLAETDPKSMTKVCFGSDATVVAIAPYADIEHYTAVPIVLSPSDKTEKSPELAEWLQTKEHPQGEALHGPVWALGSDGDGVYCLAKFLLCMVKKIEAESDLGKVLTLLLGLNL
;
A
#
# COMPACT_ATOMS: atom_id res chain seq x y z
N MET A 1 12.18 -4.52 21.97
CA MET A 1 13.52 -4.80 22.57
C MET A 1 13.54 -6.30 22.90
N GLY A 2 14.29 -7.22 22.29
CA GLY A 2 15.69 -7.16 21.86
C GLY A 2 16.07 -7.93 20.57
N GLY A 3 15.15 -8.07 19.61
CA GLY A 3 15.50 -8.39 18.21
C GLY A 3 16.28 -9.70 17.99
N PRO A 4 16.92 -9.86 16.82
CA PRO A 4 17.60 -11.11 16.44
C PRO A 4 18.71 -11.53 17.40
N LYS A 5 19.42 -10.57 18.01
CA LYS A 5 20.52 -10.84 18.95
C LYS A 5 20.01 -11.45 20.27
N LEU A 6 18.88 -10.97 20.79
CA LEU A 6 18.27 -11.57 21.98
C LEU A 6 17.75 -12.97 21.67
N LEU A 7 17.05 -13.15 20.54
CA LEU A 7 16.58 -14.47 20.13
C LEU A 7 17.74 -15.46 19.99
N TYR A 8 18.87 -15.04 19.41
CA TYR A 8 20.09 -15.85 19.34
C TYR A 8 20.61 -16.23 20.75
N ALA A 9 20.68 -15.28 21.68
CA ALA A 9 21.12 -15.55 23.05
C ALA A 9 20.17 -16.52 23.78
N LEU A 10 18.86 -16.33 23.66
CA LEU A 10 17.86 -17.22 24.25
C LEU A 10 17.85 -18.60 23.59
N GLN A 11 18.11 -18.68 22.29
CA GLN A 11 18.29 -19.95 21.59
C GLN A 11 19.46 -20.74 22.17
N LYS A 12 20.58 -20.06 22.47
CA LYS A 12 21.77 -20.70 23.09
C LYS A 12 21.54 -21.10 24.55
N LEU A 13 20.84 -20.27 25.33
CA LEU A 13 20.61 -20.50 26.76
C LEU A 13 19.46 -21.49 27.03
N HIS A 14 18.35 -21.36 26.29
CA HIS A 14 17.10 -22.06 26.55
C HIS A 14 16.69 -23.05 25.44
N ARG A 15 17.53 -23.26 24.42
CA ARG A 15 17.27 -24.16 23.29
C ARG A 15 15.96 -23.84 22.54
N LEU A 16 15.59 -22.56 22.47
CA LEU A 16 14.48 -22.11 21.65
C LEU A 16 14.73 -22.42 20.16
N ALA A 17 13.67 -22.37 19.35
CA ALA A 17 13.76 -22.58 17.91
C ALA A 17 14.69 -21.55 17.24
N LEU A 18 15.37 -21.98 16.18
CA LEU A 18 16.17 -21.11 15.32
C LEU A 18 15.27 -20.10 14.59
N VAL A 19 15.83 -18.94 14.24
CA VAL A 19 15.15 -17.95 13.37
C VAL A 19 14.66 -18.60 12.09
N SER A 20 15.49 -19.41 11.44
CA SER A 20 15.12 -20.14 10.22
C SER A 20 13.96 -21.12 10.47
N THR A 21 13.96 -21.83 11.59
CA THR A 21 12.84 -22.71 11.97
C THR A 21 11.57 -21.92 12.18
N VAL A 22 11.62 -20.79 12.90
CA VAL A 22 10.47 -19.91 13.09
C VAL A 22 9.96 -19.40 11.74
N GLN A 23 10.84 -18.88 10.89
CA GLN A 23 10.49 -18.39 9.54
C GLN A 23 9.91 -19.48 8.62
N HIS A 24 10.30 -20.73 8.81
CA HIS A 24 9.78 -21.86 8.02
C HIS A 24 8.48 -22.44 8.60
N SER A 25 8.28 -22.31 9.92
CA SER A 25 7.10 -22.80 10.64
C SER A 25 5.96 -21.79 10.72
N GLN A 26 6.25 -20.50 10.60
CA GLN A 26 5.27 -19.43 10.61
C GLN A 26 5.03 -18.93 9.19
N SER A 27 3.76 -18.82 8.82
CA SER A 27 3.32 -18.08 7.63
C SER A 27 3.60 -16.60 7.85
N ILE A 28 4.80 -16.15 7.50
CA ILE A 28 5.13 -14.72 7.52
C ILE A 28 4.26 -14.06 6.46
N LEU A 29 3.47 -13.07 6.89
CA LEU A 29 2.65 -12.29 5.98
C LEU A 29 3.57 -11.49 5.09
N HIS A 30 3.38 -11.62 3.78
CA HIS A 30 4.24 -10.98 2.80
C HIS A 30 3.45 -9.95 2.02
N LEU A 31 3.77 -8.68 2.24
CA LEU A 31 3.36 -7.62 1.33
C LEU A 31 4.02 -7.86 -0.04
N LEU A 32 3.21 -7.90 -1.07
CA LEU A 32 3.66 -7.91 -2.45
C LEU A 32 3.84 -6.46 -2.93
N PRO A 33 5.08 -5.96 -3.06
CA PRO A 33 5.32 -4.60 -3.55
C PRO A 33 4.96 -4.51 -5.02
N SER A 34 4.49 -3.35 -5.46
CA SER A 34 4.19 -3.12 -6.88
C SER A 34 5.48 -2.99 -7.69
N ILE A 35 5.50 -3.64 -8.85
CA ILE A 35 6.61 -3.53 -9.82
C ILE A 35 6.51 -2.21 -10.59
N GLY A 36 5.26 -1.79 -10.87
CA GLY A 36 4.92 -0.54 -11.53
C GLY A 36 3.72 0.13 -10.86
N VAL A 37 2.81 0.67 -11.67
CA VAL A 37 1.53 1.18 -11.17
C VAL A 37 0.78 0.03 -10.46
N PRO A 38 0.30 0.25 -9.21
CA PRO A 38 -0.38 -0.80 -8.45
C PRO A 38 -1.55 -1.42 -9.21
N THR A 39 -1.53 -2.74 -9.35
CA THR A 39 -2.61 -3.47 -10.02
C THR A 39 -3.65 -3.94 -9.01
N ARG A 40 -4.89 -4.13 -9.46
CA ARG A 40 -5.95 -4.73 -8.63
C ARG A 40 -5.52 -6.09 -8.07
N ALA A 41 -4.87 -6.92 -8.88
CA ALA A 41 -4.43 -8.25 -8.44
C ALA A 41 -3.39 -8.19 -7.31
N GLU A 42 -2.48 -7.21 -7.34
CA GLU A 42 -1.52 -7.00 -6.24
C GLU A 42 -2.21 -6.54 -4.96
N VAL A 43 -3.14 -5.58 -5.09
CA VAL A 43 -3.93 -5.08 -3.95
C VAL A 43 -4.79 -6.19 -3.35
N ASP A 44 -5.53 -6.92 -4.17
CA ASP A 44 -6.39 -8.04 -3.74
C ASP A 44 -5.56 -9.15 -3.09
N HIS A 45 -4.38 -9.47 -3.63
CA HIS A 45 -3.45 -10.42 -3.01
C HIS A 45 -2.99 -9.94 -1.63
N ASN A 46 -2.65 -8.66 -1.48
CA ASN A 46 -2.21 -8.10 -0.22
C ASN A 46 -3.36 -8.07 0.79
N ILE A 47 -4.55 -7.61 0.39
CA ILE A 47 -5.74 -7.65 1.26
C ILE A 47 -5.99 -9.09 1.70
N SER A 48 -5.98 -10.05 0.78
CA SER A 48 -6.17 -11.45 1.13
C SER A 48 -5.11 -12.01 2.06
N SER A 49 -3.86 -11.57 1.90
CA SER A 49 -2.76 -12.03 2.75
C SER A 49 -2.81 -11.47 4.18
N PHE A 50 -3.40 -10.28 4.38
CA PHE A 50 -3.41 -9.63 5.70
C PHE A 50 -4.76 -9.63 6.41
N PHE A 51 -5.86 -9.74 5.67
CA PHE A 51 -7.24 -9.66 6.18
C PHE A 51 -7.96 -11.02 6.12
N ASP A 52 -7.23 -12.10 5.87
CA ASP A 52 -7.76 -13.45 5.99
C ASP A 52 -8.27 -13.71 7.42
N PRO A 53 -9.48 -14.25 7.62
CA PRO A 53 -10.01 -14.56 8.96
C PRO A 53 -9.11 -15.48 9.80
N GLU A 54 -8.29 -16.33 9.18
CA GLU A 54 -7.32 -17.16 9.91
C GLU A 54 -6.14 -16.36 10.46
N ILE A 55 -5.87 -15.18 9.87
CA ILE A 55 -4.73 -14.30 10.17
C ILE A 55 -5.18 -13.12 11.03
N LYS A 56 -6.27 -12.47 10.63
CA LYS A 56 -6.93 -11.35 11.30
C LYS A 56 -8.39 -11.75 11.55
N PRO A 57 -8.70 -12.28 12.73
CA PRO A 57 -10.05 -12.71 13.07
C PRO A 57 -11.08 -11.58 12.92
N GLU A 58 -12.32 -11.96 12.65
CA GLU A 58 -13.43 -11.02 12.57
C GLU A 58 -13.60 -10.25 13.89
N ILE A 59 -13.85 -8.95 13.76
CA ILE A 59 -14.00 -8.07 14.91
C ILE A 59 -15.34 -8.36 15.57
N SER A 60 -15.29 -9.03 16.72
CA SER A 60 -16.47 -9.29 17.55
C SER A 60 -16.63 -8.16 18.57
N HIS A 61 -17.52 -7.20 18.30
CA HIS A 61 -17.86 -6.18 19.30
C HIS A 61 -19.01 -6.64 20.19
N PRO A 62 -18.78 -6.97 21.48
CA PRO A 62 -19.87 -7.30 22.40
C PRO A 62 -20.77 -6.08 22.60
N GLY A 63 -21.98 -6.12 22.05
CA GLY A 63 -23.02 -5.08 22.23
C GLY A 63 -23.29 -4.16 21.04
N SER A 64 -22.59 -4.31 19.91
CA SER A 64 -22.87 -3.60 18.65
C SER A 64 -22.99 -4.59 17.51
N SER A 65 -24.04 -4.50 16.71
CA SER A 65 -24.20 -5.28 15.48
C SER A 65 -23.46 -4.67 14.27
N SER A 66 -22.85 -3.49 14.43
CA SER A 66 -22.13 -2.80 13.35
C SER A 66 -20.62 -2.99 13.51
N LEU A 67 -19.98 -3.37 12.42
CA LEU A 67 -18.52 -3.35 12.27
C LEU A 67 -17.99 -1.91 12.38
N PRO A 68 -16.75 -1.71 12.86
CA PRO A 68 -16.14 -0.39 12.93
C PRO A 68 -15.83 0.13 11.53
N GLY A 69 -15.86 1.46 11.37
CA GLY A 69 -15.38 2.08 10.14
C GLY A 69 -13.86 2.04 10.01
N ASN A 70 -13.39 2.07 8.77
CA ASN A 70 -11.97 2.09 8.42
C ASN A 70 -11.56 3.42 7.79
N ILE A 71 -10.27 3.74 7.92
CA ILE A 71 -9.58 4.78 7.15
C ILE A 71 -8.57 4.11 6.21
N ILE A 72 -8.54 4.56 4.96
CA ILE A 72 -7.42 4.29 4.05
C ILE A 72 -6.47 5.47 4.15
N MET A 73 -5.22 5.22 4.51
CA MET A 73 -4.18 6.24 4.63
C MET A 73 -3.13 6.00 3.55
N PHE A 74 -2.64 7.06 2.93
CA PHE A 74 -1.55 6.97 1.99
C PHE A 74 -0.52 8.08 2.17
N ASP A 75 0.75 7.72 2.04
CA ASP A 75 1.89 8.62 2.25
C ASP A 75 3.10 8.15 1.43
N GLY A 76 4.05 9.05 1.19
CA GLY A 76 5.33 8.76 0.57
C GLY A 76 6.40 8.50 1.60
N ILE A 77 7.11 7.38 1.49
CA ILE A 77 8.30 7.10 2.28
C ILE A 77 9.54 7.09 1.40
N ALA A 78 10.61 7.75 1.84
CA ALA A 78 11.90 7.65 1.17
C ALA A 78 12.42 6.21 1.20
N ILE A 79 12.88 5.70 0.06
CA ILE A 79 13.44 4.35 -0.07
C ILE A 79 14.86 4.43 -0.61
N GLU A 80 15.61 3.33 -0.45
CA GLU A 80 16.94 3.22 -1.05
C GLU A 80 16.82 3.03 -2.57
N THR A 81 17.51 3.86 -3.34
CA THR A 81 17.50 3.84 -4.81
C THR A 81 18.30 2.67 -5.37
N LYS A 82 17.76 1.47 -5.26
CA LYS A 82 18.39 0.25 -5.78
C LYS A 82 17.38 -0.72 -6.37
N CYS A 83 17.84 -1.46 -7.38
CA CYS A 83 17.11 -2.62 -7.87
C CYS A 83 17.36 -3.84 -6.98
N GLN A 84 16.34 -4.68 -6.81
CA GLN A 84 16.47 -5.97 -6.15
C GLN A 84 15.79 -7.06 -6.98
N TYR A 85 16.38 -8.24 -7.02
CA TYR A 85 15.74 -9.40 -7.61
C TYR A 85 14.72 -9.99 -6.63
N CYS A 86 13.51 -10.27 -7.12
CA CYS A 86 12.46 -10.96 -6.37
C CYS A 86 12.30 -12.39 -6.92
N PRO A 87 12.88 -13.41 -6.25
CA PRO A 87 12.82 -14.79 -6.72
C PRO A 87 11.40 -15.33 -6.86
N ARG A 88 10.48 -14.90 -5.98
CA ARG A 88 9.08 -15.37 -5.96
C ARG A 88 8.31 -15.04 -7.24
N ARG A 89 8.63 -13.92 -7.89
CA ARG A 89 7.97 -13.46 -9.13
C ARG A 89 8.92 -13.46 -10.33
N ASN A 90 10.15 -13.96 -10.15
CA ASN A 90 11.23 -13.88 -11.13
C ASN A 90 11.40 -12.48 -11.76
N THR A 91 11.33 -11.42 -10.95
CA THR A 91 11.25 -10.03 -11.47
C THR A 91 12.22 -9.07 -10.76
N ILE A 92 12.54 -7.97 -11.41
CA ILE A 92 13.32 -6.85 -10.87
C ILE A 92 12.36 -5.86 -10.18
N LEU A 93 12.65 -5.56 -8.91
CA LEU A 93 11.96 -4.54 -8.10
C LEU A 93 12.84 -3.30 -7.94
N GLY A 94 12.23 -2.18 -7.55
CA GLY A 94 12.94 -0.93 -7.20
C GLY A 94 13.04 0.09 -8.32
N LEU A 95 12.47 -0.21 -9.49
CA LEU A 95 12.20 0.80 -10.53
C LEU A 95 11.01 1.66 -10.10
N CYS A 96 11.03 2.93 -10.47
CA CYS A 96 9.89 3.83 -10.27
C CYS A 96 8.69 3.38 -11.12
N ARG A 97 7.47 3.53 -10.59
CA ARG A 97 6.25 3.05 -11.25
C ARG A 97 5.97 3.71 -12.59
N GLU A 98 6.40 4.95 -12.74
CA GLU A 98 6.21 5.80 -13.91
C GLU A 98 6.93 5.23 -15.13
N HIS A 99 8.09 4.57 -14.91
CA HIS A 99 8.98 4.10 -15.98
C HIS A 99 9.14 2.58 -16.02
N ALA A 100 8.70 1.85 -14.99
CA ALA A 100 8.87 0.39 -14.92
C ALA A 100 8.24 -0.35 -16.11
N SER A 101 7.14 0.17 -16.66
CA SER A 101 6.45 -0.44 -17.82
C SER A 101 7.22 -0.32 -19.14
N TRP A 102 8.25 0.52 -19.20
CA TRP A 102 9.04 0.75 -20.42
C TRP A 102 10.09 -0.33 -20.68
N VAL A 103 10.26 -1.25 -19.74
CA VAL A 103 11.22 -2.35 -19.77
C VAL A 103 10.57 -3.66 -19.38
N ASN A 104 11.11 -4.77 -19.90
CA ASN A 104 10.76 -6.08 -19.38
C ASN A 104 11.46 -6.28 -18.02
N THR A 105 10.68 -6.28 -16.94
CA THR A 105 11.18 -6.51 -15.58
C THR A 105 11.33 -7.99 -15.23
N GLN A 106 10.88 -8.91 -16.10
CA GLN A 106 11.06 -10.34 -15.91
C GLN A 106 12.51 -10.75 -16.16
N VAL A 107 13.05 -11.57 -15.27
CA VAL A 107 14.42 -12.11 -15.33
C VAL A 107 14.39 -13.44 -16.07
N ASP A 108 13.92 -13.41 -17.31
CA ASP A 108 13.81 -14.60 -18.16
C ASP A 108 15.07 -14.82 -19.00
N THR A 109 15.73 -13.72 -19.39
CA THR A 109 16.95 -13.74 -20.21
C THR A 109 17.97 -12.75 -19.67
N MET A 110 19.26 -12.98 -19.97
CA MET A 110 20.30 -12.00 -19.64
C MET A 110 20.08 -10.66 -20.37
N GLU A 111 19.48 -10.71 -21.56
CA GLU A 111 19.18 -9.52 -22.37
C GLU A 111 18.13 -8.61 -21.70
N SER A 112 17.11 -9.16 -21.03
CA SER A 112 16.13 -8.33 -20.31
C SER A 112 16.78 -7.59 -19.15
N VAL A 113 17.64 -8.26 -18.39
CA VAL A 113 18.42 -7.66 -17.29
C VAL A 113 19.37 -6.58 -17.82
N GLU A 114 20.06 -6.86 -18.92
CA GLU A 114 21.00 -5.92 -19.54
C GLU A 114 20.29 -4.68 -20.12
N THR A 115 19.07 -4.87 -20.63
CA THR A 115 18.21 -3.77 -21.09
C THR A 115 17.85 -2.84 -19.94
N VAL A 116 17.45 -3.40 -18.79
CA VAL A 116 17.17 -2.62 -17.58
C VAL A 116 18.43 -1.87 -17.13
N ARG A 117 19.59 -2.55 -17.07
CA ARG A 117 20.87 -1.93 -16.71
C ARG A 117 21.23 -0.76 -17.62
N THR A 118 21.09 -0.95 -18.94
CA THR A 118 21.44 0.05 -19.94
C THR A 118 20.53 1.27 -19.83
N ARG A 119 19.22 1.07 -19.65
CA ARG A 119 18.26 2.17 -19.53
C ARG A 119 18.33 2.93 -18.20
N LEU A 120 18.73 2.26 -17.12
CA LEU A 120 19.08 2.91 -15.86
C LEU A 120 20.35 3.76 -15.97
N ALA A 121 21.29 3.35 -16.82
CA ALA A 121 22.53 4.08 -17.08
C ALA A 121 22.35 5.27 -18.04
N GLU A 122 21.18 5.43 -18.65
CA GLU A 122 20.88 6.58 -19.52
C GLU A 122 20.94 7.89 -18.71
N THR A 123 21.80 8.80 -19.17
CA THR A 123 22.08 10.05 -18.47
C THR A 123 21.17 11.18 -18.91
N ASP A 124 20.70 11.16 -20.17
CA ASP A 124 19.81 12.21 -20.67
C ASP A 124 18.44 12.11 -19.99
N PRO A 125 18.05 13.07 -19.13
CA PRO A 125 16.75 13.06 -18.46
C PRO A 125 15.57 13.21 -19.41
N LYS A 126 15.79 13.64 -20.66
CA LYS A 126 14.74 13.78 -21.69
C LYS A 126 14.65 12.55 -22.60
N SER A 127 15.50 11.56 -22.42
CA SER A 127 15.44 10.34 -23.20
C SER A 127 14.19 9.55 -22.85
N MET A 128 13.37 9.26 -23.87
CA MET A 128 12.18 8.41 -23.74
C MET A 128 12.50 6.95 -23.42
N THR A 129 13.78 6.57 -23.42
CA THR A 129 14.22 5.22 -23.05
C THR A 129 14.73 5.14 -21.61
N LYS A 130 14.91 6.28 -20.93
CA LYS A 130 15.44 6.34 -19.57
C LYS A 130 14.44 5.72 -18.59
N VAL A 131 14.95 4.86 -17.72
CA VAL A 131 14.20 4.33 -16.58
C VAL A 131 14.88 4.82 -15.30
N CYS A 132 14.10 5.15 -14.28
CA CYS A 132 14.61 5.63 -13.01
C CYS A 132 14.42 4.60 -11.89
N PHE A 133 15.29 4.65 -10.89
CA PHE A 133 15.01 4.03 -9.59
C PHE A 133 13.87 4.76 -8.90
N GLY A 134 13.09 4.05 -8.09
CA GLY A 134 12.22 4.72 -7.12
C GLY A 134 13.07 5.37 -6.03
N SER A 135 12.92 6.67 -5.81
CA SER A 135 13.52 7.39 -4.68
C SER A 135 12.61 7.38 -3.46
N ASP A 136 11.31 7.29 -3.71
CA ASP A 136 10.27 7.22 -2.69
C ASP A 136 9.32 6.09 -3.05
N ALA A 137 8.52 5.64 -2.09
CA ALA A 137 7.43 4.71 -2.34
C ALA A 137 6.15 5.24 -1.71
N THR A 138 5.07 5.22 -2.50
CA THR A 138 3.74 5.46 -1.96
C THR A 138 3.29 4.20 -1.23
N VAL A 139 3.01 4.34 0.05
CA VAL A 139 2.43 3.29 0.89
C VAL A 139 0.95 3.59 1.04
N VAL A 140 0.10 2.60 0.83
CA VAL A 140 -1.32 2.67 1.18
C VAL A 140 -1.58 1.67 2.28
N ALA A 141 -2.23 2.10 3.35
CA ALA A 141 -2.56 1.27 4.51
C ALA A 141 -4.02 1.44 4.91
N ILE A 142 -4.60 0.38 5.50
CA ILE A 142 -5.95 0.39 6.06
C ILE A 142 -5.84 0.27 7.58
N ALA A 143 -6.59 1.09 8.30
CA ALA A 143 -6.71 0.99 9.76
C ALA A 143 -8.17 1.16 10.21
N PRO A 144 -8.61 0.44 11.25
CA PRO A 144 -9.93 0.66 11.85
C PRO A 144 -9.91 1.89 12.77
N TYR A 145 -11.03 2.63 12.83
CA TYR A 145 -11.19 3.80 13.72
C TYR A 145 -11.40 3.43 15.19
N ALA A 146 -12.08 2.33 15.45
CA ALA A 146 -12.63 2.02 16.77
C ALA A 146 -12.38 0.58 17.24
N ASP A 147 -11.52 -0.17 16.53
CA ASP A 147 -11.08 -1.48 17.00
C ASP A 147 -9.97 -1.29 18.05
N ILE A 148 -10.28 -1.67 19.29
CA ILE A 148 -9.34 -1.58 20.43
C ILE A 148 -8.32 -2.73 20.44
N GLU A 149 -8.59 -3.83 19.74
CA GLU A 149 -7.74 -5.02 19.71
C GLU A 149 -6.81 -5.01 18.49
N HIS A 150 -7.33 -4.66 17.31
CA HIS A 150 -6.58 -4.70 16.04
C HIS A 150 -6.47 -3.33 15.36
N TYR A 151 -6.07 -2.31 16.12
CA TYR A 151 -5.89 -0.92 15.64
C TYR A 151 -4.69 -0.69 14.70
N THR A 152 -3.90 -1.73 14.40
CA THR A 152 -2.66 -1.59 13.63
C THR A 152 -2.97 -1.29 12.16
N ALA A 153 -2.32 -0.27 11.61
CA ALA A 153 -2.39 0.02 10.18
C ALA A 153 -1.74 -1.10 9.37
N VAL A 154 -2.48 -1.65 8.42
CA VAL A 154 -2.05 -2.76 7.57
C VAL A 154 -1.70 -2.21 6.19
N PRO A 155 -0.43 -2.27 5.75
CA PRO A 155 -0.06 -1.85 4.41
C PRO A 155 -0.65 -2.81 3.38
N ILE A 156 -1.28 -2.26 2.34
CA ILE A 156 -1.86 -3.00 1.21
C ILE A 156 -1.21 -2.64 -0.12
N VAL A 157 -0.47 -1.52 -0.18
CA VAL A 157 0.31 -1.10 -1.35
C VAL A 157 1.66 -0.58 -0.89
N LEU A 158 2.70 -0.93 -1.64
CA LEU A 158 4.01 -0.30 -1.62
C LEU A 158 4.47 -0.14 -3.06
N SER A 159 4.44 1.09 -3.59
CA SER A 159 4.74 1.36 -4.99
C SER A 159 5.83 2.42 -5.12
N PRO A 160 7.02 2.07 -5.64
CA PRO A 160 8.11 3.02 -5.85
C PRO A 160 7.74 4.11 -6.86
N SER A 161 8.27 5.32 -6.69
CA SER A 161 8.06 6.50 -7.50
C SER A 161 9.33 7.33 -7.60
N ASP A 162 9.48 8.04 -8.71
CA ASP A 162 10.47 9.11 -8.87
C ASP A 162 9.89 10.52 -8.67
N LYS A 163 8.66 10.59 -8.13
CA LYS A 163 7.86 11.80 -7.85
C LYS A 163 7.44 12.58 -9.10
N THR A 164 7.50 11.98 -10.29
CA THR A 164 7.05 12.65 -11.52
C THR A 164 5.55 12.50 -11.77
N GLU A 165 4.91 11.47 -11.21
CA GLU A 165 3.46 11.20 -11.30
C GLU A 165 2.60 12.41 -10.92
N LYS A 166 1.45 12.54 -11.59
CA LYS A 166 0.48 13.62 -11.33
C LYS A 166 -0.72 13.14 -10.53
N SER A 167 -1.36 14.07 -9.83
CA SER A 167 -2.53 13.78 -8.97
C SER A 167 -3.66 13.01 -9.65
N PRO A 168 -4.01 13.26 -10.93
CA PRO A 168 -5.06 12.47 -11.60
C PRO A 168 -4.66 11.00 -11.80
N GLU A 169 -3.40 10.74 -12.17
CA GLU A 169 -2.86 9.39 -12.37
C GLU A 169 -2.83 8.64 -11.03
N LEU A 170 -2.37 9.33 -9.97
CA LEU A 170 -2.41 8.83 -8.60
C LEU A 170 -3.84 8.48 -8.16
N ALA A 171 -4.79 9.39 -8.39
CA ALA A 171 -6.19 9.17 -8.04
C ALA A 171 -6.77 7.97 -8.78
N GLU A 172 -6.46 7.78 -10.06
CA GLU A 172 -6.97 6.68 -10.88
C GLU A 172 -6.67 5.31 -10.26
N TRP A 173 -5.42 5.06 -9.85
CA TRP A 173 -5.07 3.77 -9.26
C TRP A 173 -5.36 3.68 -7.75
N LEU A 174 -5.44 4.82 -7.04
CA LEU A 174 -5.87 4.86 -5.63
C LEU A 174 -7.37 4.60 -5.44
N GLN A 175 -8.19 4.65 -6.49
CA GLN A 175 -9.61 4.36 -6.38
C GLN A 175 -9.84 3.01 -5.69
N THR A 176 -10.44 3.08 -4.50
CA THR A 176 -10.75 1.91 -3.68
C THR A 176 -11.66 0.97 -4.45
N LYS A 177 -11.30 -0.31 -4.47
CA LYS A 177 -12.10 -1.36 -5.10
C LYS A 177 -12.69 -2.24 -4.01
N GLU A 178 -13.90 -2.71 -4.25
CA GLU A 178 -14.56 -3.70 -3.39
C GLU A 178 -13.73 -4.99 -3.37
N HIS A 179 -13.57 -5.55 -2.17
CA HIS A 179 -12.89 -6.82 -1.92
C HIS A 179 -13.78 -7.73 -1.05
N PRO A 180 -13.81 -9.06 -1.28
CA PRO A 180 -14.62 -9.99 -0.48
C PRO A 180 -14.29 -9.94 1.02
N GLN A 181 -13.01 -9.79 1.36
CA GLN A 181 -12.52 -9.59 2.74
C GLN A 181 -12.41 -8.10 3.10
N GLY A 182 -13.18 -7.23 2.45
CA GLY A 182 -13.23 -5.80 2.73
C GLY A 182 -14.34 -5.47 3.73
N GLU A 183 -15.29 -4.65 3.29
CA GLU A 183 -16.36 -4.11 4.13
C GLU A 183 -17.18 -5.16 4.88
N ALA A 184 -17.45 -6.31 4.26
CA ALA A 184 -18.28 -7.36 4.86
C ALA A 184 -17.68 -7.98 6.13
N LEU A 185 -16.34 -8.03 6.23
CA LEU A 185 -15.64 -8.69 7.34
C LEU A 185 -14.98 -7.70 8.29
N HIS A 186 -14.51 -6.56 7.77
CA HIS A 186 -13.71 -5.60 8.51
C HIS A 186 -14.37 -4.23 8.63
N GLY A 187 -15.53 -4.03 8.01
CA GLY A 187 -16.33 -2.80 8.08
C GLY A 187 -16.03 -1.79 6.96
N PRO A 188 -16.94 -0.83 6.73
CA PRO A 188 -16.87 0.11 5.62
C PRO A 188 -15.68 1.06 5.72
N VAL A 189 -15.21 1.57 4.59
CA VAL A 189 -14.25 2.69 4.56
C VAL A 189 -15.02 4.00 4.71
N TRP A 190 -14.69 4.77 5.75
CA TRP A 190 -15.33 6.06 6.03
C TRP A 190 -14.50 7.27 5.58
N ALA A 191 -13.18 7.11 5.48
CA ALA A 191 -12.30 8.23 5.19
C ALA A 191 -11.07 7.82 4.38
N LEU A 192 -10.54 8.82 3.64
CA LEU A 192 -9.22 8.80 3.05
C LEU A 192 -8.32 9.81 3.77
N GLY A 193 -7.18 9.34 4.26
CA GLY A 193 -6.13 10.13 4.90
C GLY A 193 -4.90 10.25 4.01
N SER A 194 -4.33 11.45 3.96
CA SER A 194 -3.04 11.72 3.31
C SER A 194 -2.29 12.76 4.13
N ASP A 195 -0.99 12.90 3.90
CA ASP A 195 -0.25 14.07 4.39
C ASP A 195 -0.64 15.35 3.62
N GLY A 196 0.12 16.43 3.87
CA GLY A 196 -0.07 17.73 3.24
C GLY A 196 0.59 17.91 1.87
N ASP A 197 1.14 16.85 1.26
CA ASP A 197 1.74 16.95 -0.07
C ASP A 197 0.70 17.36 -1.12
N GLY A 198 1.08 18.26 -2.03
CA GLY A 198 0.15 18.82 -3.01
C GLY A 198 -0.40 17.78 -3.99
N VAL A 199 0.40 16.79 -4.37
CA VAL A 199 -0.04 15.72 -5.28
C VAL A 199 -1.10 14.86 -4.61
N TYR A 200 -0.83 14.47 -3.36
CA TYR A 200 -1.72 13.65 -2.54
C TYR A 200 -3.00 14.39 -2.15
N CYS A 201 -2.90 15.66 -1.77
CA CYS A 201 -4.04 16.51 -1.45
C CYS A 201 -5.00 16.64 -2.63
N LEU A 202 -4.49 16.92 -3.83
CA LEU A 202 -5.33 17.03 -5.02
C LEU A 202 -5.90 15.66 -5.44
N ALA A 203 -5.14 14.57 -5.34
CA ALA A 203 -5.67 13.23 -5.62
C ALA A 203 -6.81 12.87 -4.67
N LYS A 204 -6.65 13.12 -3.37
CA LYS A 204 -7.71 12.96 -2.37
C LYS A 204 -8.94 13.81 -2.68
N PHE A 205 -8.73 15.06 -3.09
CA PHE A 205 -9.83 15.94 -3.51
C PHE A 205 -10.60 15.34 -4.69
N LEU A 206 -9.89 14.88 -5.72
CA LEU A 206 -10.50 14.26 -6.91
C LEU A 206 -11.27 12.98 -6.57
N LEU A 207 -10.82 12.21 -5.59
CA LEU A 207 -11.49 10.98 -5.13
C LEU A 207 -12.73 11.26 -4.27
N CYS A 208 -12.64 12.22 -3.34
CA CYS A 208 -13.69 12.44 -2.34
C CYS A 208 -14.74 13.49 -2.77
N MET A 209 -14.37 14.47 -3.59
CA MET A 209 -15.24 15.60 -3.97
C MET A 209 -15.93 15.38 -5.32
N VAL A 210 -16.51 14.19 -5.51
CA VAL A 210 -17.13 13.75 -6.77
C VAL A 210 -18.62 14.06 -6.88
N LYS A 211 -19.29 14.34 -5.76
CA LYS A 211 -20.73 14.58 -5.71
C LYS A 211 -21.03 15.86 -4.96
N LYS A 212 -21.91 16.69 -5.51
CA LYS A 212 -22.49 17.81 -4.78
C LYS A 212 -23.53 17.27 -3.79
N ILE A 213 -23.46 17.71 -2.55
CA ILE A 213 -24.46 17.36 -1.53
C ILE A 213 -25.64 18.31 -1.69
N GLU A 214 -26.83 17.76 -1.89
CA GLU A 214 -28.05 18.56 -1.96
C GLU A 214 -28.42 19.05 -0.56
N ALA A 215 -28.71 20.35 -0.43
CA ALA A 215 -29.07 20.96 0.86
C ALA A 215 -30.27 20.29 1.54
N GLU A 216 -31.20 19.75 0.75
CA GLU A 216 -32.42 19.10 1.25
C GLU A 216 -32.24 17.62 1.61
N SER A 217 -31.12 17.02 1.23
CA SER A 217 -30.78 15.66 1.66
C SER A 217 -30.57 15.61 3.17
N ASP A 218 -30.73 14.43 3.77
CA ASP A 218 -30.55 14.26 5.22
C ASP A 218 -29.15 14.71 5.67
N LEU A 219 -28.12 14.40 4.87
CA LEU A 219 -26.76 14.88 5.10
C LEU A 219 -26.65 16.40 4.89
N GLY A 220 -27.24 16.94 3.83
CA GLY A 220 -27.22 18.38 3.53
C GLY A 220 -27.84 19.23 4.63
N LYS A 221 -28.95 18.77 5.22
CA LYS A 221 -29.59 19.44 6.35
C LYS A 221 -28.71 19.52 7.58
N VAL A 222 -27.89 18.50 7.83
CA VAL A 222 -26.92 18.50 8.93
C VAL A 222 -25.76 19.44 8.61
N LEU A 223 -25.19 19.33 7.41
CA LEU A 223 -24.00 20.08 7.04
C LEU A 223 -24.27 21.58 6.86
N THR A 224 -25.45 21.99 6.38
CA THR A 224 -25.81 23.41 6.20
C THR A 224 -25.89 24.19 7.50
N LEU A 225 -26.07 23.50 8.63
CA LEU A 225 -26.06 24.10 9.97
C LEU A 225 -24.64 24.33 10.51
N LEU A 226 -23.61 23.77 9.88
CA LEU A 226 -22.23 23.89 10.33
C LEU A 226 -21.59 25.16 9.74
N LEU A 227 -21.29 26.11 10.62
CA LEU A 227 -20.59 27.35 10.26
C LEU A 227 -19.23 27.05 9.63
N GLY A 228 -19.00 27.56 8.42
CA GLY A 228 -17.72 27.45 7.70
C GLY A 228 -17.64 26.35 6.64
N LEU A 229 -18.67 25.51 6.49
CA LEU A 229 -18.80 24.62 5.34
C LEU A 229 -19.52 25.33 4.17
N ASN A 230 -18.82 25.50 3.06
CA ASN A 230 -19.42 25.99 1.81
C ASN A 230 -20.01 24.81 1.05
N LEU A 231 -21.32 24.59 1.16
CA LEU A 231 -22.10 23.57 0.40
C LEU A 231 -22.68 24.13 -0.90
#